data_AF-A0AAV1SRM1-F1
#
_entry.id   AF-A0AAV1SRM1-F1
#
_cell.length_a   1.000
_cell.length_b   1.000
_cell.length_c   1.000
_cell.angle_alpha   90.00
_cell.angle_beta   90.00
_cell.angle_gamma   90.00
#
_symmetry.space_group_name_H-M   'P 1'
#
loop_
_entity.id
_entity.type
_entity.pdbx_description
1 polymer ?
#
loop_
_entity_poly.entity_id
_entity_poly.type
_entity_poly.pdbx_seq_one_letter_code
_entity_poly.pdbx_strand_id
1 'polypeptide(L)' 'MNNSQDHISSSNYKDDDEDEVQLPGFRFHPTDEELVGFYLRRKVDKKPLSIELIKQVDIYKYDPWDLP' A
#
# COMPACT_ATOMS: atom_id res chain seq x y z
N MET A 1 -14.87 25.37 -35.24
CA MET A 1 -14.88 23.95 -35.66
C MET A 1 -13.49 23.37 -35.40
N ASN A 2 -13.41 22.43 -34.46
CA ASN A 2 -12.72 21.12 -34.47
C ASN A 2 -11.56 20.98 -35.50
N ASN A 3 -10.42 20.35 -35.26
CA ASN A 3 -9.99 19.39 -34.23
C ASN A 3 -8.49 19.08 -34.44
N SER A 4 -7.83 18.54 -33.41
CA SER A 4 -6.63 17.65 -33.46
C SER A 4 -5.32 18.29 -33.95
N GLN A 5 -4.18 18.10 -33.27
CA GLN A 5 -3.65 16.81 -32.84
C GLN A 5 -2.70 16.96 -31.62
N ASP A 6 -3.04 16.25 -30.55
CA ASP A 6 -2.20 15.41 -29.69
C ASP A 6 -0.67 15.60 -29.70
N HIS A 7 -0.11 15.88 -28.53
CA HIS A 7 0.96 15.06 -27.98
C HIS A 7 0.96 15.13 -26.45
N ILE A 8 0.51 14.03 -25.87
CA ILE A 8 0.64 13.67 -24.46
C ILE A 8 2.13 13.54 -24.17
N SER A 9 2.71 14.50 -23.45
CA SER A 9 3.84 14.20 -22.59
C SER A 9 3.27 14.10 -21.19
N SER A 10 2.92 12.87 -20.81
CA SER A 10 2.72 12.46 -19.43
C SER A 10 4.00 12.82 -18.70
N SER A 11 4.05 14.01 -18.11
CA SER A 11 5.13 14.41 -17.23
C SER A 11 5.17 13.37 -16.13
N ASN A 12 6.22 12.57 -16.15
CA ASN A 12 6.60 11.58 -15.16
C ASN A 12 6.03 11.97 -13.79
N TYR A 13 4.95 11.32 -13.39
CA TYR A 13 4.61 11.22 -11.99
C TYR A 13 5.76 10.42 -11.40
N LYS A 14 6.73 11.18 -10.88
CA LYS A 14 7.68 10.63 -9.94
C LYS A 14 6.81 10.16 -8.80
N ASP A 15 6.77 8.86 -8.57
CA ASP A 15 6.60 8.31 -7.22
C ASP A 15 7.82 8.83 -6.43
N ASP A 16 7.81 10.13 -6.15
CA ASP A 16 8.54 10.66 -5.02
C ASP A 16 7.75 10.08 -3.85
N ASP A 17 8.36 9.15 -3.11
CA ASP A 17 7.95 8.74 -1.78
C ASP A 17 7.75 10.03 -0.99
N GLU A 18 6.55 10.62 -1.05
CA GLU A 18 6.12 11.72 -0.20
C GLU A 18 6.38 11.18 1.18
N ASP A 19 7.40 11.73 1.85
CA ASP A 19 7.76 11.46 3.23
C ASP A 19 6.45 11.27 3.99
N GLU A 20 6.08 10.01 4.22
CA GLU A 20 4.81 9.64 4.80
C GLU A 20 4.82 10.40 6.12
N VAL A 21 4.03 11.48 6.22
CA VAL A 21 4.16 12.39 7.35
C VAL A 21 3.72 11.60 8.57
N GLN A 22 4.69 10.99 9.25
CA GLN A 22 4.45 10.17 10.43
C GLN A 22 4.13 11.14 11.55
N LEU A 23 2.83 11.44 11.65
CA LEU A 23 2.30 12.26 12.71
C LEU A 23 2.56 11.52 14.03
N PRO A 24 3.20 12.17 15.01
CA PRO A 24 3.44 11.55 16.31
C PRO A 24 2.14 11.02 16.91
N GLY A 25 2.11 9.73 17.23
CA GLY A 25 0.93 9.05 17.78
C GLY A 25 0.03 8.37 16.75
N PHE A 26 0.14 8.70 15.47
CA PHE A 26 -0.53 7.96 14.41
C PHE A 26 0.26 6.69 14.07
N ARG A 27 -0.38 5.54 14.20
CA ARG A 27 0.25 4.24 14.00
C ARG A 27 -0.76 3.27 13.42
N PHE A 28 -0.26 2.19 12.87
CA PHE A 28 -1.09 1.07 12.45
C PHE A 28 -1.78 0.43 13.66
N HIS A 29 -3.09 0.66 13.79
CA HIS A 29 -3.92 0.12 14.87
C HIS A 29 -5.32 -0.23 14.34
N PRO A 30 -5.42 -1.18 13.38
CA PRO A 30 -6.71 -1.54 12.79
C PRO A 30 -7.60 -2.31 13.78
N THR A 31 -8.90 -2.22 13.59
CA THR A 31 -9.88 -3.15 14.16
C THR A 31 -9.86 -4.50 13.42
N ASP A 32 -10.45 -5.53 14.02
CA ASP A 32 -10.58 -6.86 13.38
C ASP A 32 -11.36 -6.78 12.06
N GLU A 33 -12.40 -5.95 12.02
CA GLU A 33 -13.24 -5.74 10.83
C GLU A 33 -12.44 -5.10 9.70
N GLU A 34 -11.58 -4.13 10.00
CA GLU A 34 -10.69 -3.50 9.03
C GLU A 34 -9.61 -4.48 8.56
N LEU A 35 -9.01 -5.25 9.48
CA LEU A 35 -7.97 -6.22 9.14
C LEU A 35 -8.47 -7.25 8.13
N VAL A 36 -9.66 -7.82 8.35
CA VAL A 36 -10.23 -8.84 7.47
C VAL A 36 -10.91 -8.21 6.24
N GLY A 37 -11.79 -7.24 6.46
CA GLY A 37 -12.66 -6.66 5.44
C GLY A 37 -11.93 -5.76 4.44
N PHE A 38 -10.88 -5.07 4.89
CA PHE A 38 -10.08 -4.19 4.04
C PHE A 38 -8.76 -4.85 3.63
N TYR A 39 -7.87 -5.15 4.57
CA TYR A 39 -6.50 -5.57 4.23
C TYR A 39 -6.45 -6.98 3.63
N LEU A 40 -7.00 -7.96 4.33
CA LEU A 40 -6.95 -9.36 3.87
C LEU A 40 -7.77 -9.57 2.60
N ARG A 41 -8.99 -9.00 2.54
CA ARG A 41 -9.84 -9.08 1.34
C ARG A 41 -9.14 -8.53 0.10
N ARG A 42 -8.50 -7.34 0.21
CA ARG A 42 -7.79 -6.73 -0.93
C ARG A 42 -6.61 -7.58 -1.39
N LYS A 43 -5.87 -8.19 -0.45
CA LYS A 43 -4.77 -9.11 -0.77
C LYS A 43 -5.27 -10.32 -1.57
N VAL A 44 -6.38 -10.93 -1.18
CA VAL A 44 -7.00 -12.06 -1.90
C VAL A 44 -7.49 -11.64 -3.29
N ASP A 45 -8.10 -10.47 -3.39
CA ASP A 45 -8.60 -9.89 -4.64
C ASP A 45 -7.48 -9.36 -5.56
N LYS A 46 -6.20 -9.44 -5.14
CA LYS A 46 -5.04 -8.85 -5.82
C LYS A 46 -5.19 -7.35 -6.11
N LYS A 47 -5.94 -6.65 -5.25
CA LYS A 47 -6.10 -5.21 -5.33
C LYS A 47 -4.86 -4.55 -4.68
N PRO A 48 -4.21 -3.58 -5.34
CA PRO A 48 -3.06 -2.91 -4.76
C PRO A 48 -3.46 -2.18 -3.47
N LEU A 49 -2.58 -2.27 -2.47
CA LEU A 49 -2.59 -1.43 -1.29
C LEU A 49 -1.63 -0.28 -1.56
N SER A 50 -2.03 0.95 -1.28
CA SER A 50 -1.19 2.13 -1.50
C SER A 50 -0.01 2.21 -0.53
N ILE A 51 -0.02 1.39 0.53
CA ILE A 51 1.00 1.39 1.58
C ILE A 51 1.45 -0.06 1.82
N GLU A 52 2.77 -0.31 1.73
CA GLU A 52 3.38 -1.61 2.02
C GLU A 52 3.53 -1.87 3.54
N LEU A 53 2.43 -1.72 4.29
CA LEU A 53 2.40 -1.87 5.75
C LEU A 53 2.56 -3.33 6.23
N ILE A 54 2.02 -4.30 5.46
CA ILE A 54 1.98 -5.71 5.85
C ILE A 54 2.90 -6.53 4.94
N LYS A 55 4.04 -6.96 5.47
CA LYS A 55 5.01 -7.81 4.76
C LYS A 55 4.49 -9.23 4.55
N GLN A 56 4.93 -9.87 3.47
CA GLN A 56 4.64 -11.28 3.20
C GLN A 56 5.79 -12.17 3.68
N VAL A 57 5.49 -13.07 4.63
CA VAL A 57 6.44 -14.04 5.16
C VAL A 57 5.70 -15.36 5.45
N ASP A 58 6.40 -16.47 5.27
CA ASP A 58 5.93 -17.79 5.70
C ASP A 58 6.28 -17.98 7.18
N ILE A 59 5.37 -17.55 8.06
CA ILE A 59 5.60 -17.49 9.51
C ILE A 59 5.95 -18.83 10.15
N TYR A 60 5.61 -19.96 9.52
CA TYR A 60 5.86 -21.29 10.09
C TYR A 60 7.30 -21.78 9.92
N LYS A 61 8.12 -21.03 9.17
CA LYS A 61 9.55 -21.35 8.96
C LYS A 61 10.48 -20.67 9.96
N TYR A 62 9.96 -19.81 10.83
CA TYR A 62 10.73 -18.96 11.73
C TYR A 62 10.32 -19.22 13.17
N ASP A 63 11.26 -19.07 14.09
CA ASP A 63 10.88 -18.98 15.49
C ASP A 63 10.17 -17.64 15.76
N PRO A 64 9.27 -17.57 16.76
CA PRO A 64 8.51 -16.35 17.03
C PRO A 64 9.37 -15.10 17.30
N TRP A 65 10.59 -15.28 17.81
CA TRP A 65 11.55 -14.20 18.09
C TRP A 65 12.42 -13.81 16.89
N ASP A 66 12.41 -14.60 15.82
CA ASP A 66 13.13 -14.26 14.58
C ASP A 66 12.31 -13.33 13.68
N LEU A 67 11.03 -13.14 14.00
CA LEU A 67 10.16 -12.18 13.32
C LEU A 67 10.41 -10.76 13.89
N PRO A 68 10.57 -9.74 13.02
CA PRO A 68 10.84 -8.36 13.42
C PRO A 68 9.67 -7.66 14.10
#